data_AF-A0A0P0XVX5-F1
#
_entry.id   AF-A0A0P0XVX5-F1
#
_cell.length_a   1.000
_cell.length_b   1.000
_cell.length_c   1.000
_cell.angle_alpha   90.00
_cell.angle_beta   90.00
_cell.angle_gamma   90.00
#
_symmetry.space_group_name_H-M   'P 1'
#
loop_
_entity.id
_entity.type
_entity.pdbx_description
1 polymer ?
#
loop_
_entity_poly.entity_id
_entity_poly.type
_entity_poly.pdbx_seq_one_letter_code
_entity_poly.pdbx_strand_id
1 'polypeptide(L)'
;MAIGVGGCCAVLLAAALLFSSPATTYAYDSLDPNGNITIKWDVMQWTPDGYAAVVTLSNYQQFRHIQPPGWQLGWTWQQKEVIWSMYGAQAIEQGDCSMSKEGSNVPHSCKKHPTVVDLLPGAPIDLQIANCCKAGSLSAFSQDPANSAASFQIIVGHSGNSNETVRVPKNFSLMAPGPGYTCSRAMIVKPSRFLSPDGRRATQVLMTWNVICTYSQFLAQKVPSCCVSLSSFDNDKTVDCPTCSCGCRNEKSTTGKCVKKNAPDLQSIIHGPGRW
;
A
#
# COMPACT_ATOMS: atom_id res chain seq x y z
N MET A 1 56.84 12.21 -28.27
CA MET A 1 56.01 11.52 -27.26
C MET A 1 54.91 12.48 -26.84
N ALA A 2 53.82 12.53 -27.61
CA ALA A 2 52.67 13.40 -27.32
C ALA A 2 51.56 12.51 -26.75
N ILE A 3 51.32 12.63 -25.44
CA ILE A 3 50.29 11.86 -24.76
C ILE A 3 48.95 12.56 -25.04
N GLY A 4 48.05 11.84 -25.71
CA GLY A 4 46.76 12.35 -26.17
C GLY A 4 45.83 12.75 -25.02
N VAL A 5 45.36 13.99 -25.06
CA VAL A 5 44.46 14.62 -24.07
C VAL A 5 42.99 14.15 -24.20
N GLY A 6 42.69 13.24 -25.14
CA GLY A 6 41.32 12.84 -25.47
C GLY A 6 40.63 11.88 -24.50
N GLY A 7 41.39 11.17 -23.64
CA GLY A 7 40.81 10.16 -22.74
C GLY A 7 40.07 10.74 -21.52
N CYS A 8 40.44 11.96 -21.10
CA CYS A 8 39.95 12.52 -19.83
C CYS A 8 38.49 12.99 -19.92
N CYS A 9 38.07 13.54 -21.07
CA CYS A 9 36.69 14.01 -21.26
C CYS A 9 35.66 12.88 -21.32
N ALA A 10 35.99 11.74 -21.95
CA ALA A 10 35.07 10.61 -22.05
C ALA A 10 34.83 9.92 -20.70
N VAL A 11 35.85 9.86 -19.85
CA VAL A 11 35.75 9.31 -18.49
C VAL A 11 34.94 10.22 -17.57
N LEU A 12 35.09 11.55 -17.71
CA LEU A 12 34.31 12.53 -16.96
C LEU A 12 32.82 12.54 -17.35
N LEU A 13 32.51 12.35 -18.64
CA LEU A 13 31.13 12.23 -19.13
C LEU A 13 30.45 10.93 -18.66
N ALA A 14 31.17 9.81 -18.65
CA ALA A 14 30.65 8.54 -18.13
C ALA A 14 30.41 8.59 -16.60
N ALA A 15 31.29 9.26 -15.85
CA ALA A 15 31.09 9.49 -14.43
C ALA A 15 29.87 10.39 -14.15
N ALA A 16 29.70 11.48 -14.92
CA ALA A 16 28.55 12.37 -14.77
C ALA A 16 27.20 11.68 -15.05
N LEU A 17 27.16 10.75 -16.01
CA LEU A 17 25.95 9.96 -16.33
C LEU A 17 25.63 8.89 -15.26
N LEU A 18 26.63 8.38 -14.54
CA LEU A 18 26.41 7.47 -13.40
C LEU A 18 25.84 8.21 -12.17
N PHE A 19 26.22 9.48 -11.97
CA PHE A 19 25.67 10.33 -10.91
C PHE A 19 24.30 10.94 -11.23
N SER A 20 23.85 10.91 -12.48
CA SER A 20 22.51 11.36 -12.89
C SER A 20 21.49 10.22 -12.96
N SER A 21 21.71 9.13 -12.23
CA SER A 21 20.67 8.12 -12.04
C SER A 21 19.45 8.78 -11.39
N PRO A 22 18.25 8.76 -12.00
CA PRO A 22 17.07 9.25 -11.31
C PRO A 22 16.92 8.43 -10.04
N ALA A 23 17.11 9.07 -8.89
CA ALA A 23 16.69 8.49 -7.62
C ALA A 23 15.23 8.07 -7.84
N THR A 24 14.92 6.81 -7.59
CA THR A 24 13.53 6.38 -7.44
C THR A 24 12.97 7.23 -6.31
N THR A 25 12.32 8.33 -6.64
CA THR A 25 11.65 9.19 -5.67
C THR A 25 10.46 8.40 -5.18
N TYR A 26 10.68 7.58 -4.16
CA TYR A 26 9.60 7.16 -3.29
C TYR A 26 9.07 8.46 -2.72
N ALA A 27 7.89 8.86 -3.18
CA ALA A 27 7.30 10.09 -2.75
C ALA A 27 6.71 9.84 -1.35
N TYR A 28 7.53 9.99 -0.31
CA TYR A 28 7.14 9.74 1.09
C TYR A 28 6.07 10.73 1.57
N ASP A 29 5.35 10.38 2.63
CA ASP A 29 4.43 11.30 3.31
C ASP A 29 5.23 12.39 4.04
N SER A 30 5.12 13.65 3.61
CA SER A 30 5.87 14.76 4.23
C SER A 30 5.50 14.97 5.70
N LEU A 31 4.32 14.53 6.12
CA LEU A 31 3.84 14.61 7.49
C LEU A 31 4.31 13.44 8.37
N ASP A 32 4.72 12.33 7.75
CA ASP A 32 5.20 11.15 8.44
C ASP A 32 6.28 10.42 7.61
N PRO A 33 7.49 10.98 7.49
CA PRO A 33 8.50 10.52 6.54
C PRO A 33 8.99 9.08 6.78
N ASN A 34 8.88 8.62 8.04
CA ASN A 34 9.29 7.28 8.45
C ASN A 34 8.11 6.33 8.65
N GLY A 35 6.88 6.84 8.53
CA GLY A 35 5.64 6.09 8.70
C GLY A 35 5.48 5.04 7.61
N ASN A 36 5.18 3.82 8.04
CA ASN A 36 4.96 2.71 7.13
C ASN A 36 3.97 1.69 7.70
N ILE A 37 3.44 0.86 6.82
CA ILE A 37 2.75 -0.36 7.18
C ILE A 37 3.65 -1.52 6.81
N THR A 38 4.03 -2.32 7.80
CA THR A 38 4.83 -3.52 7.57
C THR A 38 3.90 -4.73 7.48
N ILE A 39 4.02 -5.48 6.40
CA ILE A 39 3.41 -6.81 6.25
C ILE A 39 4.48 -7.84 6.58
N LYS A 40 4.26 -8.59 7.64
CA LYS A 40 5.11 -9.69 8.07
C LYS A 40 4.43 -11.01 7.72
N TRP A 41 5.15 -11.85 6.98
CA TRP A 41 4.70 -13.18 6.54
C TRP A 41 5.53 -14.25 7.24
N ASP A 42 4.96 -14.88 8.24
CA ASP A 42 5.61 -15.88 9.08
C ASP A 42 5.19 -17.29 8.64
N VAL A 43 6.11 -18.06 8.06
CA VAL A 43 5.90 -19.46 7.67
C VAL A 43 6.02 -20.34 8.92
N MET A 44 4.89 -20.85 9.40
CA MET A 44 4.78 -21.55 10.68
C MET A 44 5.18 -23.02 10.56
N GLN A 45 4.73 -23.68 9.49
CA GLN A 45 4.97 -25.10 9.25
C GLN A 45 4.83 -25.45 7.76
N TRP A 46 5.51 -26.52 7.36
CA TRP A 46 5.33 -27.12 6.04
C TRP A 46 4.09 -28.03 6.00
N THR A 47 3.42 -28.07 4.85
CA THR A 47 2.37 -29.04 4.55
C THR A 47 2.87 -29.98 3.44
N PRO A 48 2.20 -31.10 3.16
CA PRO A 48 2.63 -32.03 2.11
C PRO A 48 2.85 -31.35 0.74
N ASP A 49 2.05 -30.33 0.43
CA ASP A 49 2.02 -29.64 -0.87
C ASP A 49 2.31 -28.14 -0.79
N GLY A 50 2.82 -27.64 0.35
CA GLY A 50 3.06 -26.21 0.55
C GLY A 50 3.37 -25.85 1.99
N TYR A 51 2.67 -24.86 2.54
CA TYR A 51 2.92 -24.37 3.90
C TYR A 51 1.72 -23.67 4.53
N ALA A 52 1.73 -23.56 5.86
CA ALA A 52 0.84 -22.67 6.60
C ALA A 52 1.63 -21.46 7.11
N ALA A 53 1.05 -20.27 6.95
CA ALA A 53 1.66 -19.02 7.38
C ALA A 53 0.68 -18.12 8.12
N VAL A 54 1.21 -17.25 8.98
CA VAL A 54 0.48 -16.14 9.59
C VAL A 54 0.98 -14.86 8.94
N VAL A 55 0.05 -14.06 8.42
CA VAL A 55 0.35 -12.76 7.82
C VAL A 55 -0.15 -11.69 8.77
N THR A 56 0.73 -10.76 9.14
CA THR A 56 0.42 -9.66 10.06
C THR A 56 0.72 -8.33 9.38
N LEU A 57 -0.26 -7.43 9.36
CA LEU A 57 -0.09 -6.04 8.99
C LEU A 57 0.09 -5.23 10.28
N SER A 58 1.12 -4.41 10.35
CA SER A 58 1.40 -3.53 11.49
C SER A 58 1.55 -2.10 11.00
N ASN A 59 0.73 -1.20 11.52
CA ASN A 59 0.71 0.20 11.12
C ASN A 59 1.60 1.05 12.05
N TYR A 60 2.81 1.33 11.58
CA TYR A 60 3.79 2.17 12.26
C TYR A 60 3.73 3.64 11.84
N GLN A 61 2.61 4.08 11.26
CA GLN A 61 2.36 5.49 10.99
C GLN A 61 1.94 6.22 12.27
N GLN A 62 2.23 7.52 12.36
CA GLN A 62 1.94 8.33 13.55
C GLN A 62 0.50 8.84 13.60
N PHE A 63 -0.08 9.17 12.45
CA PHE A 63 -1.36 9.88 12.37
C PHE A 63 -2.39 9.23 11.46
N ARG A 64 -1.97 8.28 10.62
CA ARG A 64 -2.83 7.70 9.59
C ARG A 64 -3.45 6.39 10.06
N HIS A 65 -4.74 6.42 10.31
CA HIS A 65 -5.56 5.25 10.56
C HIS A 65 -6.15 4.73 9.25
N ILE A 66 -6.28 3.41 9.12
CA ILE A 66 -7.11 2.79 8.10
C ILE A 66 -8.49 2.56 8.72
N GLN A 67 -9.50 3.19 8.15
CA GLN A 67 -10.90 3.03 8.57
C GLN A 67 -11.66 2.14 7.57
N PRO A 68 -12.84 1.61 7.94
CA PRO A 68 -13.72 0.88 7.02
C PRO A 68 -13.94 1.66 5.70
N PRO A 69 -13.94 1.02 4.51
CA PRO A 69 -14.00 -0.44 4.25
C PRO A 69 -12.70 -1.22 4.53
N GLY A 70 -11.67 -0.55 5.04
CA GLY A 70 -10.49 -1.20 5.58
C GLY A 70 -9.40 -1.45 4.55
N TRP A 71 -8.37 -2.17 4.99
CA TRP A 71 -7.26 -2.57 4.12
C TRP A 71 -7.69 -3.69 3.15
N GLN A 72 -7.10 -3.69 1.96
CA GLN A 72 -7.11 -4.81 1.03
C GLN A 72 -5.67 -5.13 0.67
N LEU A 73 -5.27 -6.38 0.90
CA LEU A 73 -3.92 -6.85 0.66
C LEU A 73 -3.90 -7.79 -0.53
N GLY A 74 -3.11 -7.45 -1.55
CA GLY A 74 -2.89 -8.28 -2.73
C GLY A 74 -1.44 -8.65 -2.89
N TRP A 75 -1.19 -9.73 -3.63
CA TRP A 75 0.15 -10.16 -4.03
C TRP A 75 0.07 -11.01 -5.29
N THR A 76 1.22 -11.47 -5.77
CA THR A 76 1.36 -12.34 -6.93
C THR A 76 2.12 -13.59 -6.54
N TRP A 77 1.51 -14.75 -6.74
CA TRP A 77 2.18 -16.04 -6.60
C TRP A 77 3.30 -16.19 -7.64
N GLN A 78 4.39 -16.92 -7.34
CA GLN A 78 5.48 -17.06 -8.32
C GLN A 78 5.20 -18.16 -9.35
N GLN A 79 4.55 -19.24 -8.94
CA GLN A 79 4.29 -20.46 -9.70
C GLN A 79 2.77 -20.72 -9.84
N LYS A 80 2.26 -21.88 -9.43
CA LYS A 80 0.83 -22.24 -9.52
C LYS A 80 0.23 -22.45 -8.13
N GLU A 81 0.73 -21.69 -7.16
CA GLU A 81 0.28 -21.73 -5.78
C GLU A 81 -1.21 -21.37 -5.70
N VAL A 82 -1.89 -21.99 -4.75
CA VAL A 82 -3.31 -21.76 -4.45
C VAL A 82 -3.50 -21.50 -2.97
N ILE A 83 -4.62 -20.88 -2.61
CA ILE A 83 -5.04 -20.71 -1.23
C ILE A 83 -5.97 -21.86 -0.89
N TRP A 84 -5.55 -22.78 -0.02
CA TRP A 84 -6.41 -23.87 0.45
C TRP A 84 -7.48 -23.34 1.41
N SER A 85 -7.07 -22.57 2.41
CA SER A 85 -7.97 -21.98 3.39
C SER A 85 -7.37 -20.72 4.03
N MET A 86 -8.24 -19.91 4.63
CA MET A 86 -7.89 -18.69 5.34
C MET A 86 -8.68 -18.58 6.65
N TYR A 87 -8.07 -17.97 7.65
CA TYR A 87 -8.70 -17.66 8.94
C TYR A 87 -8.37 -16.22 9.33
N GLY A 88 -9.35 -15.46 9.82
CA GLY A 88 -9.24 -14.05 10.14
C GLY A 88 -9.41 -13.11 8.95
N ALA A 89 -9.23 -13.61 7.72
CA ALA A 89 -9.43 -12.87 6.49
C ALA A 89 -9.95 -13.80 5.38
N GLN A 90 -10.40 -13.24 4.27
CA GLN A 90 -10.86 -13.99 3.11
C GLN A 90 -10.37 -13.35 1.80
N ALA A 91 -10.07 -14.19 0.81
CA ALA A 91 -9.91 -13.73 -0.56
C ALA A 91 -11.25 -13.22 -1.12
N ILE A 92 -11.22 -12.08 -1.83
CA ILE A 92 -12.40 -11.48 -2.45
C ILE A 92 -12.96 -12.39 -3.56
N GLU A 93 -12.07 -13.00 -4.34
CA GLU A 93 -12.43 -13.85 -5.47
C GLU A 93 -11.77 -15.23 -5.37
N GLN A 94 -12.56 -16.26 -5.65
CA GLN A 94 -12.05 -17.63 -5.76
C GLN A 94 -11.26 -17.84 -7.07
N GLY A 95 -11.76 -17.29 -8.19
CA GLY A 95 -11.16 -17.49 -9.52
C GLY A 95 -11.43 -18.87 -10.13
N ASP A 96 -10.71 -19.20 -11.20
CA ASP A 96 -10.87 -20.46 -11.91
C ASP A 96 -10.05 -21.57 -11.23
N CYS A 97 -10.75 -22.43 -10.49
CA CYS A 97 -10.19 -23.60 -9.82
C CYS A 97 -10.40 -24.91 -10.61
N SER A 98 -10.75 -24.86 -11.90
CA SER A 98 -11.06 -26.06 -12.71
C SER A 98 -9.97 -27.14 -12.76
N MET A 99 -8.72 -26.79 -12.45
CA MET A 99 -7.60 -27.72 -12.35
C MET A 99 -7.65 -28.64 -11.11
N SER A 100 -8.54 -28.36 -10.13
CA SER A 100 -8.75 -29.26 -8.99
C SER A 100 -9.39 -30.56 -9.49
N LYS A 101 -8.76 -31.70 -9.20
CA LYS A 101 -9.28 -33.01 -9.60
C LYS A 101 -10.67 -33.23 -9.02
N GLU A 102 -11.55 -33.83 -9.84
CA GLU A 102 -12.89 -34.24 -9.43
C GLU A 102 -12.83 -35.14 -8.19
N GLY A 103 -13.57 -34.78 -7.13
CA GLY A 103 -13.54 -35.46 -5.83
C GLY A 103 -12.51 -34.93 -4.81
N SER A 104 -11.72 -33.90 -5.16
CA SER A 104 -10.87 -33.18 -4.19
C SER A 104 -11.58 -31.93 -3.65
N ASN A 105 -11.12 -31.42 -2.51
CA ASN A 105 -11.60 -30.14 -1.98
C ASN A 105 -11.24 -29.03 -2.97
N VAL A 106 -12.15 -28.10 -3.21
CA VAL A 106 -11.88 -26.92 -4.03
C VAL A 106 -11.11 -25.90 -3.18
N PRO A 107 -9.98 -25.34 -3.65
CA PRO A 107 -9.26 -24.30 -2.91
C PRO A 107 -10.14 -23.06 -2.66
N HIS A 108 -9.87 -22.37 -1.55
CA HIS A 108 -10.45 -21.05 -1.23
C HIS A 108 -10.21 -20.02 -2.35
N SER A 109 -9.03 -20.03 -2.97
CA SER A 109 -8.75 -19.21 -4.15
C SER A 109 -7.64 -19.79 -5.02
N CYS A 110 -7.87 -19.80 -6.33
CA CYS A 110 -6.91 -20.21 -7.37
C CYS A 110 -6.40 -19.03 -8.20
N LYS A 111 -6.72 -17.79 -7.80
CA LYS A 111 -6.22 -16.59 -8.47
C LYS A 111 -4.69 -16.52 -8.36
N LYS A 112 -4.04 -16.24 -9.49
CA LYS A 112 -2.61 -15.91 -9.57
C LYS A 112 -2.25 -14.63 -8.80
N HIS A 113 -3.19 -13.69 -8.76
CA HIS A 113 -3.09 -12.39 -8.09
C HIS A 113 -4.26 -12.23 -7.10
N PRO A 114 -4.24 -12.93 -5.95
CA PRO A 114 -5.33 -12.82 -4.99
C PRO A 114 -5.35 -11.44 -4.35
N THR A 115 -6.54 -10.99 -3.96
CA THR A 115 -6.74 -9.85 -3.06
C THR A 115 -7.56 -10.32 -1.87
N VAL A 116 -7.09 -9.98 -0.68
CA VAL A 116 -7.62 -10.45 0.60
C VAL A 116 -8.07 -9.27 1.43
N VAL A 117 -9.19 -9.46 2.11
CA VAL A 117 -9.78 -8.51 3.05
C VAL A 117 -10.00 -9.18 4.39
N ASP A 118 -9.90 -8.39 5.45
CA ASP A 118 -10.23 -8.83 6.81
C ASP A 118 -11.69 -9.29 6.91
N LEU A 119 -11.98 -10.17 7.86
CA LEU A 119 -13.35 -10.53 8.16
C LEU A 119 -14.08 -9.37 8.89
N LEU A 120 -15.40 -9.39 8.83
CA LEU A 120 -16.24 -8.43 9.55
C LEU A 120 -16.28 -8.78 11.06
N PRO A 121 -16.51 -7.77 11.93
CA PRO A 121 -16.81 -8.02 13.34
C PRO A 121 -17.98 -8.98 13.49
N GLY A 122 -17.85 -9.94 14.42
CA GLY A 122 -18.87 -10.99 14.63
C GLY A 122 -18.67 -12.24 13.78
N ALA A 123 -17.53 -12.38 13.09
CA ALA A 123 -17.15 -13.63 12.42
C ALA A 123 -17.24 -14.85 13.36
N PRO A 124 -17.57 -16.06 12.87
CA PRO A 124 -17.58 -17.28 13.68
C PRO A 124 -16.23 -17.51 14.39
N ILE A 125 -16.27 -17.99 15.63
CA ILE A 125 -15.06 -18.10 16.46
C ILE A 125 -13.99 -19.02 15.86
N ASP A 126 -14.41 -20.06 15.15
CA ASP A 126 -13.51 -21.00 14.46
C ASP A 126 -12.77 -20.37 13.27
N LEU A 127 -13.25 -19.22 12.79
CA LEU A 127 -12.62 -18.43 11.75
C LEU A 127 -11.81 -17.26 12.30
N GLN A 128 -11.80 -17.05 13.62
CA GLN A 128 -11.07 -15.94 14.24
C GLN A 128 -9.63 -16.32 14.56
N ILE A 129 -8.75 -15.33 14.48
CA ILE A 129 -7.37 -15.39 14.97
C ILE A 129 -7.07 -14.08 15.71
N ALA A 130 -5.99 -14.06 16.49
CA ALA A 130 -5.53 -12.87 17.18
C ALA A 130 -5.45 -11.65 16.24
N ASN A 131 -5.92 -10.49 16.70
CA ASN A 131 -5.92 -9.22 15.97
C ASN A 131 -6.71 -9.21 14.65
N CYS A 132 -7.56 -10.19 14.35
CA CYS A 132 -8.41 -10.16 13.14
C CYS A 132 -9.73 -9.42 13.35
N CYS A 133 -10.47 -9.39 12.26
CA CYS A 133 -11.92 -9.31 12.19
C CYS A 133 -12.48 -7.94 12.57
N LYS A 134 -11.75 -6.89 12.22
CA LYS A 134 -12.08 -5.49 12.46
C LYS A 134 -12.57 -4.79 11.19
N ALA A 135 -13.11 -5.53 10.23
CA ALA A 135 -13.50 -5.02 8.90
C ALA A 135 -12.36 -4.23 8.23
N GLY A 136 -11.12 -4.67 8.44
CA GLY A 136 -9.93 -4.07 7.86
C GLY A 136 -9.53 -2.73 8.49
N SER A 137 -10.12 -2.36 9.63
CA SER A 137 -9.66 -1.21 10.43
C SER A 137 -8.27 -1.48 11.00
N LEU A 138 -7.37 -0.49 10.89
CA LEU A 138 -5.99 -0.58 11.34
C LEU A 138 -5.51 0.78 11.86
N SER A 139 -5.45 0.92 13.18
CA SER A 139 -5.10 2.19 13.83
C SER A 139 -3.61 2.51 13.72
N ALA A 140 -3.24 3.79 13.84
CA ALA A 140 -1.86 4.23 14.00
C ALA A 140 -1.29 3.74 15.34
N PHE A 141 -0.12 3.10 15.33
CA PHE A 141 0.51 2.53 16.54
C PHE A 141 0.69 3.54 17.67
N SER A 142 1.06 4.78 17.35
CA SER A 142 1.28 5.83 18.36
C SER A 142 0.02 6.25 19.10
N GLN A 143 -1.17 6.05 18.52
CA GLN A 143 -2.44 6.48 19.09
C GLN A 143 -3.21 5.33 19.72
N ASP A 144 -3.19 4.16 19.07
CA ASP A 144 -3.87 2.97 19.57
C ASP A 144 -3.04 1.71 19.24
N PRO A 145 -2.03 1.40 20.09
CA PRO A 145 -1.17 0.23 19.89
C PRO A 145 -1.95 -1.08 19.82
N ALA A 146 -3.05 -1.21 20.57
CA ALA A 146 -3.83 -2.45 20.65
C ALA A 146 -4.53 -2.77 19.31
N ASN A 147 -4.99 -1.75 18.59
CA ASN A 147 -5.65 -1.94 17.29
C ASN A 147 -4.76 -1.67 16.08
N SER A 148 -3.46 -1.44 16.29
CA SER A 148 -2.48 -1.12 15.24
C SER A 148 -1.99 -2.30 14.40
N ALA A 149 -2.39 -3.51 14.78
CA ALA A 149 -2.10 -4.73 14.04
C ALA A 149 -3.37 -5.41 13.54
N ALA A 150 -3.30 -6.02 12.37
CA ALA A 150 -4.28 -6.96 11.84
C ALA A 150 -3.57 -8.25 11.44
N SER A 151 -4.18 -9.42 11.63
CA SER A 151 -3.56 -10.67 11.22
C SER A 151 -4.55 -11.69 10.70
N PHE A 152 -4.05 -12.56 9.83
CA PHE A 152 -4.80 -13.70 9.30
C PHE A 152 -3.85 -14.88 9.07
N GLN A 153 -4.40 -16.09 9.14
CA GLN A 153 -3.69 -17.31 8.76
C GLN A 153 -4.06 -17.69 7.33
N ILE A 154 -3.08 -18.22 6.61
CA ILE A 154 -3.24 -18.72 5.25
C ILE A 154 -2.58 -20.09 5.11
N ILE A 155 -3.28 -21.02 4.48
CA ILE A 155 -2.73 -22.31 4.06
C ILE A 155 -2.53 -22.27 2.56
N VAL A 156 -1.27 -22.36 2.12
CA VAL A 156 -0.86 -22.25 0.73
C VAL A 156 -0.53 -23.63 0.18
N GLY A 157 -1.17 -23.98 -0.93
CA GLY A 157 -0.95 -25.22 -1.66
C GLY A 157 -0.14 -25.02 -2.94
N HIS A 158 0.27 -26.14 -3.54
CA HIS A 158 1.07 -26.19 -4.76
C HIS A 158 2.32 -25.28 -4.72
N SER A 159 2.93 -25.20 -3.54
CA SER A 159 4.15 -24.43 -3.26
C SER A 159 5.29 -25.36 -2.88
N GLY A 160 6.53 -24.85 -2.91
CA GLY A 160 7.63 -25.50 -2.20
C GLY A 160 7.33 -25.64 -0.70
N ASN A 161 7.73 -26.78 -0.13
CA ASN A 161 7.47 -27.21 1.24
C ASN A 161 8.77 -27.34 2.07
N SER A 162 9.81 -26.60 1.67
CA SER A 162 11.07 -26.51 2.39
C SER A 162 11.68 -25.12 2.25
N ASN A 163 12.66 -24.80 3.11
CA ASN A 163 13.39 -23.53 3.08
C ASN A 163 14.02 -23.21 1.71
N GLU A 164 14.41 -24.23 0.96
CA GLU A 164 15.08 -24.07 -0.34
C GLU A 164 14.09 -23.97 -1.52
N THR A 165 12.95 -24.64 -1.40
CA THR A 165 11.98 -24.78 -2.49
C THR A 165 10.90 -23.70 -2.46
N VAL A 166 10.57 -23.19 -1.27
CA VAL A 166 9.53 -22.17 -1.10
C VAL A 166 9.89 -20.90 -1.88
N ARG A 167 8.90 -20.32 -2.58
CA ARG A 167 9.06 -19.07 -3.31
C ARG A 167 8.27 -17.97 -2.63
N VAL A 168 8.96 -16.89 -2.29
CA VAL A 168 8.36 -15.71 -1.66
C VAL A 168 7.41 -15.02 -2.65
N PRO A 169 6.16 -14.67 -2.30
CA PRO A 169 5.29 -13.94 -3.20
C PRO A 169 5.91 -12.61 -3.66
N LYS A 170 5.46 -12.11 -4.82
CA LYS A 170 5.96 -10.88 -5.43
C LYS A 170 4.84 -9.86 -5.60
N ASN A 171 5.21 -8.62 -5.90
CA ASN A 171 4.28 -7.55 -6.26
C ASN A 171 3.15 -7.40 -5.24
N PHE A 172 3.51 -7.19 -3.98
CA PHE A 172 2.54 -6.88 -2.95
C PHE A 172 1.88 -5.53 -3.24
N SER A 173 0.57 -5.46 -3.06
CA SER A 173 -0.23 -4.24 -3.18
C SER A 173 -1.04 -4.05 -1.91
N LEU A 174 -1.00 -2.85 -1.34
CA LEU A 174 -1.83 -2.48 -0.21
C LEU A 174 -2.77 -1.35 -0.64
N MET A 175 -4.07 -1.59 -0.53
CA MET A 175 -5.08 -0.55 -0.63
C MET A 175 -5.63 -0.28 0.75
N ALA A 176 -5.84 1.00 1.06
CA ALA A 176 -6.38 1.44 2.34
C ALA A 176 -7.24 2.67 2.05
N PRO A 177 -8.56 2.52 2.21
CA PRO A 177 -9.61 3.05 1.34
C PRO A 177 -9.11 3.91 0.17
N GLY A 178 -8.63 3.25 -0.89
CA GLY A 178 -8.09 3.90 -2.08
C GLY A 178 -6.60 3.60 -2.34
N PRO A 179 -6.04 4.21 -3.40
CA PRO A 179 -4.61 4.12 -3.69
C PRO A 179 -3.80 4.96 -2.71
N GLY A 180 -2.49 4.75 -2.66
CA GLY A 180 -1.59 5.60 -1.87
C GLY A 180 -0.36 4.89 -1.33
N TYR A 181 -0.41 3.57 -1.20
CA TYR A 181 0.72 2.79 -0.70
C TYR A 181 1.54 2.20 -1.84
N THR A 182 2.86 2.28 -1.70
CA THR A 182 3.82 1.50 -2.50
C THR A 182 4.52 0.52 -1.58
N CYS A 183 4.48 -0.75 -1.95
CA CYS A 183 5.09 -1.82 -1.18
C CYS A 183 6.45 -2.22 -1.77
N SER A 184 7.42 -2.46 -0.90
CA SER A 184 8.73 -2.98 -1.27
C SER A 184 8.63 -4.42 -1.79
N ARG A 185 9.74 -4.95 -2.30
CA ARG A 185 9.88 -6.40 -2.45
C ARG A 185 9.90 -7.05 -1.07
N ALA A 186 9.40 -8.28 -1.00
CA ALA A 186 9.51 -9.07 0.22
C ALA A 186 10.97 -9.43 0.51
N MET A 187 11.42 -9.10 1.71
CA MET A 187 12.76 -9.38 2.19
C MET A 187 12.72 -10.55 3.17
N ILE A 188 13.58 -11.55 2.96
CA ILE A 188 13.75 -12.63 3.92
C ILE A 188 14.54 -12.08 5.11
N VAL A 189 13.95 -12.15 6.30
CA VAL A 189 14.53 -11.66 7.54
C VAL A 189 14.73 -12.80 8.53
N LYS A 190 15.36 -12.50 9.66
CA LYS A 190 15.54 -13.47 10.75
C LYS A 190 14.17 -14.03 11.17
N PRO A 191 14.03 -15.36 11.33
CA PRO A 191 12.78 -15.96 11.75
C PRO A 191 12.25 -15.40 13.07
N SER A 192 10.97 -15.01 13.06
CA SER A 192 10.22 -14.54 14.23
C SER A 192 10.19 -15.58 15.35
N ARG A 193 10.05 -15.08 16.57
CA ARG A 193 9.81 -15.89 17.77
C ARG A 193 8.56 -15.38 18.47
N PHE A 194 7.66 -16.30 18.79
CA PHE A 194 6.45 -16.01 19.53
C PHE A 194 6.56 -16.65 20.90
N LEU A 195 6.28 -15.87 21.93
CA LEU A 195 6.11 -16.40 23.27
C LEU A 195 4.67 -16.85 23.44
N SER A 196 4.47 -17.99 24.06
CA SER A 196 3.15 -18.46 24.46
C SER A 196 2.50 -17.47 25.42
N PRO A 197 1.15 -17.40 25.48
CA PRO A 197 0.45 -16.47 26.38
C PRO A 197 0.83 -16.61 27.86
N ASP A 198 1.20 -17.80 28.30
CA ASP A 198 1.69 -18.10 29.67
C ASP A 198 3.18 -17.80 29.88
N GLY A 199 3.89 -17.37 28.83
CA GLY A 199 5.30 -16.97 28.88
C GLY A 199 6.30 -18.12 28.90
N ARG A 200 5.86 -19.38 28.91
CA ARG A 200 6.72 -20.53 29.19
C ARG A 200 7.38 -21.16 27.97
N ARG A 201 6.78 -21.01 26.79
CA ARG A 201 7.25 -21.61 25.54
C ARG A 201 7.52 -20.53 24.51
N ALA A 202 8.73 -20.53 23.95
CA ALA A 202 9.03 -19.76 22.75
C ALA A 202 8.94 -20.68 21.53
N THR A 203 8.03 -20.38 20.61
CA THR A 203 7.94 -21.05 19.31
C THR A 203 8.63 -20.17 18.27
N GLN A 204 9.62 -20.73 17.57
CA GLN A 204 10.28 -20.07 16.45
C GLN A 204 9.62 -20.52 15.15
N VAL A 205 9.40 -19.57 14.24
CA VAL A 205 8.89 -19.88 12.89
C VAL A 205 10.00 -20.39 11.98
N LEU A 206 9.62 -21.01 10.87
CA LEU A 206 10.58 -21.57 9.92
C LEU A 206 11.24 -20.46 9.09
N MET A 207 10.42 -19.52 8.61
CA MET A 207 10.85 -18.36 7.82
C MET A 207 9.99 -17.14 8.10
N THR A 208 10.59 -15.96 7.96
CA THR A 208 9.87 -14.69 8.05
C THR A 208 10.24 -13.82 6.85
N TRP A 209 9.22 -13.25 6.20
CA TRP A 209 9.38 -12.30 5.12
C TRP A 209 8.71 -10.98 5.49
N ASN A 210 9.41 -9.86 5.27
CA ASN A 210 8.88 -8.53 5.52
C ASN A 210 8.69 -7.77 4.22
N VAL A 211 7.55 -7.10 4.10
CA VAL A 211 7.24 -6.14 3.05
C VAL A 211 6.91 -4.82 3.72
N ILE A 212 7.55 -3.75 3.30
CA ILE A 212 7.32 -2.41 3.85
C ILE A 212 6.51 -1.63 2.82
N CYS A 213 5.33 -1.16 3.22
CA CYS A 213 4.48 -0.31 2.41
C CYS A 213 4.51 1.11 2.95
N THR A 214 4.94 2.06 2.13
CA THR A 214 4.98 3.48 2.47
C THR A 214 3.87 4.23 1.77
N TYR A 215 3.28 5.19 2.48
CA TYR A 215 2.23 6.04 1.92
C TYR A 215 2.85 7.21 1.15
N SER A 216 2.19 7.56 0.04
CA SER A 216 2.53 8.68 -0.81
C SER A 216 1.29 9.50 -1.13
N GLN A 217 1.33 10.79 -0.81
CA GLN A 217 0.25 11.71 -1.14
C GLN A 217 0.03 11.83 -2.66
N PHE A 218 1.11 11.76 -3.45
CA PHE A 218 1.04 11.82 -4.92
C PHE A 218 0.40 10.58 -5.54
N LEU A 219 0.54 9.42 -4.90
CA LEU A 219 -0.13 8.20 -5.36
C LEU A 219 -1.59 8.15 -4.90
N ALA A 220 -1.87 8.68 -3.71
CA ALA A 220 -3.23 8.75 -3.18
C ALA A 220 -4.09 9.78 -3.95
N GLN A 221 -3.48 10.89 -4.35
CA GLN A 221 -4.11 11.94 -5.14
C GLN A 221 -3.29 12.18 -6.41
N LYS A 222 -3.73 11.61 -7.54
CA LYS A 222 -3.16 11.89 -8.88
C LYS A 222 -3.19 13.39 -9.23
N VAL A 223 -4.07 14.14 -8.57
CA VAL A 223 -4.15 15.59 -8.64
C VAL A 223 -3.99 16.12 -7.21
N PRO A 224 -2.79 16.57 -6.81
CA PRO A 224 -2.57 17.04 -5.45
C PRO A 224 -3.43 18.28 -5.17
N SER A 225 -3.98 18.36 -3.96
CA SER A 225 -4.59 19.58 -3.45
C SER A 225 -3.49 20.63 -3.27
N CYS A 226 -3.60 21.77 -3.94
CA CYS A 226 -2.63 22.85 -3.78
C CYS A 226 -3.25 24.05 -3.09
N CYS A 227 -2.52 24.62 -2.13
CA CYS A 227 -2.78 25.97 -1.64
C CYS A 227 -1.96 26.94 -2.51
N VAL A 228 -2.63 27.91 -3.12
CA VAL A 228 -1.98 28.97 -3.88
C VAL A 228 -2.23 30.31 -3.20
N SER A 229 -1.14 31.02 -2.91
CA SER A 229 -1.16 32.38 -2.38
C SER A 229 -0.80 33.31 -3.53
N LEU A 230 -1.75 34.12 -3.99
CA LEU A 230 -1.51 35.15 -5.01
C LEU A 230 -1.23 36.46 -4.27
N SER A 231 0.00 36.98 -4.37
CA SER A 231 0.35 38.31 -3.89
C SER A 231 0.55 39.26 -5.09
N SER A 232 -0.22 40.35 -5.14
CA SER A 232 0.04 41.47 -6.04
C SER A 232 0.87 42.51 -5.28
N PHE A 233 2.18 42.50 -5.44
CA PHE A 233 3.02 43.64 -5.07
C PHE A 233 3.06 44.59 -6.27
N ASP A 234 2.43 45.75 -6.11
CA ASP A 234 2.60 46.97 -6.93
C ASP A 234 1.85 47.13 -8.27
N ASN A 235 0.63 46.57 -8.46
CA ASN A 235 -0.34 47.18 -9.40
C ASN A 235 -1.77 46.66 -9.24
N ASP A 236 -2.75 47.54 -9.00
CA ASP A 236 -4.17 47.22 -8.76
C ASP A 236 -4.96 46.89 -10.06
N LYS A 237 -4.26 46.81 -11.21
CA LYS A 237 -4.88 46.66 -12.54
C LYS A 237 -4.34 45.52 -13.40
N THR A 238 -3.26 44.82 -13.03
CA THR A 238 -2.69 43.80 -13.92
C THR A 238 -1.96 42.70 -13.14
N VAL A 239 -2.71 41.71 -12.69
CA VAL A 239 -2.14 40.36 -12.53
C VAL A 239 -3.05 39.43 -13.32
N ASP A 240 -2.51 38.76 -14.34
CA ASP A 240 -3.27 37.78 -15.11
C ASP A 240 -3.76 36.70 -14.16
N CYS A 241 -5.08 36.50 -14.06
CA CYS A 241 -5.62 35.32 -13.39
C CYS A 241 -5.18 34.10 -14.21
N PRO A 242 -4.31 33.22 -13.70
CA PRO A 242 -4.03 31.98 -14.39
C PRO A 242 -5.36 31.23 -14.54
N THR A 243 -5.64 30.71 -15.74
CA THR A 243 -6.88 29.96 -16.02
C THR A 243 -7.00 28.71 -15.14
N CYS A 244 -5.88 28.26 -14.58
CA CYS A 244 -5.80 27.23 -13.58
C CYS A 244 -4.53 27.34 -12.75
N SER A 245 -4.64 27.27 -11.43
CA SER A 245 -3.47 27.27 -10.54
C SER A 245 -3.11 25.87 -10.03
N CYS A 246 -4.08 24.94 -9.95
CA CYS A 246 -3.79 23.52 -9.69
C CYS A 246 -4.82 22.55 -10.27
N GLY A 247 -4.31 21.43 -10.79
CA GLY A 247 -5.09 20.23 -11.05
C GLY A 247 -6.08 20.27 -12.22
N CYS A 248 -5.88 21.11 -13.23
CA CYS A 248 -6.85 21.21 -14.31
C CYS A 248 -6.88 20.01 -15.24
N ARG A 249 -8.07 19.41 -15.30
CA ARG A 249 -8.48 18.44 -16.29
C ARG A 249 -9.09 19.20 -17.46
N ASN A 250 -8.38 19.22 -18.60
CA ASN A 250 -8.91 19.82 -19.81
C ASN A 250 -10.04 18.96 -20.38
N GLU A 251 -10.98 19.66 -21.01
CA GLU A 251 -12.06 19.18 -21.88
C GLU A 251 -13.44 18.98 -21.20
N LYS A 252 -14.25 20.06 -21.29
CA LYS A 252 -15.71 20.14 -21.08
C LYS A 252 -16.25 20.30 -19.65
N SER A 253 -15.70 21.24 -18.88
CA SER A 253 -16.40 21.77 -17.69
C SER A 253 -16.55 23.28 -17.75
N THR A 254 -17.72 23.71 -18.23
CA THR A 254 -18.16 25.11 -18.29
C THR A 254 -18.58 25.63 -16.91
N THR A 255 -17.74 25.46 -15.89
CA THR A 255 -18.07 25.88 -14.52
C THR A 255 -16.85 26.31 -13.67
N GLY A 256 -15.79 26.80 -14.32
CA GLY A 256 -14.78 27.63 -13.67
C GLY A 256 -15.07 29.11 -13.92
N LYS A 257 -16.06 29.71 -13.25
CA LYS A 257 -16.39 31.13 -13.43
C LYS A 257 -15.29 32.03 -12.82
N CYS A 258 -14.21 32.27 -13.55
CA CYS A 258 -13.45 33.51 -13.40
C CYS A 258 -14.21 34.61 -14.14
N VAL A 259 -14.84 35.51 -13.40
CA VAL A 259 -15.61 36.62 -13.96
C VAL A 259 -14.63 37.75 -14.31
N LYS A 260 -14.57 38.15 -15.59
CA LYS A 260 -13.79 39.34 -16.00
C LYS A 260 -14.35 40.58 -15.30
N LYS A 261 -13.48 41.49 -14.86
CA LYS A 261 -13.89 42.83 -14.38
C LYS A 261 -14.72 43.49 -15.49
N ASN A 262 -15.97 43.84 -15.18
CA ASN A 262 -17.02 44.37 -16.08
C ASN A 262 -17.90 43.35 -16.83
N ALA A 263 -17.93 42.07 -16.42
CA ALA A 263 -18.99 41.18 -16.90
C ALA A 263 -20.36 41.59 -16.31
N PRO A 264 -21.45 41.59 -17.10
CA PRO A 264 -22.76 42.11 -16.70
C PRO A 264 -23.42 41.34 -15.55
N ASP A 265 -22.93 40.14 -15.20
CA ASP A 265 -23.51 39.25 -14.17
C ASP A 265 -23.06 39.53 -12.71
N LEU A 266 -22.19 40.53 -12.50
CA LEU A 266 -21.52 40.77 -11.20
C LEU A 266 -22.46 41.21 -10.07
N GLN A 267 -23.65 41.74 -10.38
CA GLN A 267 -24.58 42.27 -9.38
C GLN A 267 -25.38 41.21 -8.61
N SER A 268 -25.37 39.94 -9.04
CA SER A 268 -26.20 38.89 -8.41
C SER A 268 -25.56 38.20 -7.19
N ILE A 269 -24.28 38.47 -6.90
CA ILE A 269 -23.51 37.70 -5.89
C ILE A 269 -23.35 38.47 -4.56
N ILE A 270 -23.68 39.77 -4.50
CA ILE A 270 -23.38 40.62 -3.33
C ILE A 270 -24.49 40.63 -2.26
N HIS A 271 -25.68 40.05 -2.53
CA HIS A 271 -26.77 39.99 -1.55
C HIS A 271 -27.12 38.57 -1.10
N GLY A 272 -26.31 38.02 -0.19
CA GLY A 272 -26.64 36.85 0.62
C GLY A 272 -26.42 37.16 2.11
N PRO A 273 -27.34 36.83 3.03
CA PRO A 273 -27.30 37.33 4.40
C PRO A 273 -26.34 36.50 5.26
N GLY A 274 -25.10 36.97 5.43
CA GLY A 274 -24.16 36.41 6.39
C GLY A 274 -24.14 37.23 7.68
N ARG A 275 -24.83 36.76 8.72
CA ARG A 275 -24.55 37.16 10.10
C ARG A 275 -23.30 36.39 10.55
N TRP A 276 -22.27 37.12 10.99
CA TRP A 276 -21.30 36.66 11.97
C TRP A 276 -21.67 37.29 13.31
#